data_AF-A0AAU2S4N6-F1
#
_entry.id   AF-A0AAU2S4N6-F1
#
_cell.length_a   1.000
_cell.length_b   1.000
_cell.length_c   1.000
_cell.angle_alpha   90.00
_cell.angle_beta   90.00
_cell.angle_gamma   90.00
#
_symmetry.space_group_name_H-M   'P 1'
#
loop_
_entity.id
_entity.type
_entity.pdbx_description
1 polymer ?
#
loop_
_entity_poly.entity_id
_entity_poly.type
_entity_poly.pdbx_seq_one_letter_code
_entity_poly.pdbx_strand_id
1 'polypeptide(L)'
;MYDALTQRPSANQGSRAGNAINVHPQTNRTYVLRGMVLHACNRRMYGKHRKGITYYCCQPEANNRGRPDAYANHPKTTYIREDLLLDALAAFYTDRVLRPHRPDLLAAALERAQRRNASQRQGERDRLHLLLNDFSRRQHNLLQQAQSCPADDPYATALRHTYNDLEDQRINALSALRTLGTATPTESADTLAELLDALPYLARHLADAPEQLQRRLFESTQLTVRLAGSDDVSFQITLPKHQCRASASAALTHAGPCS
;
A
#
# COMPACT_ATOMS: atom_id res chain seq x y z
N MET A 1 -6.08 -4.96 8.55
CA MET A 1 -5.63 -5.70 7.32
C MET A 1 -5.39 -4.78 6.12
N TYR A 2 -6.15 -3.69 5.98
CA TYR A 2 -5.84 -2.58 5.08
C TYR A 2 -4.47 -1.94 5.39
N ASP A 3 -4.09 -1.91 6.67
CA ASP A 3 -2.82 -1.30 7.13
C ASP A 3 -1.57 -1.91 6.53
N ALA A 4 -1.57 -3.22 6.21
CA ALA A 4 -0.41 -3.87 5.63
C ALA A 4 -0.21 -3.53 4.13
N LEU A 5 -1.28 -3.11 3.43
CA LEU A 5 -1.20 -2.63 2.04
C LEU A 5 -0.83 -1.15 1.97
N THR A 6 -1.16 -0.36 3.01
CA THR A 6 -0.79 1.05 3.14
C THR A 6 0.55 1.28 3.84
N GLN A 7 1.05 0.30 4.60
CA GLN A 7 2.39 0.34 5.19
C GLN A 7 3.46 0.18 4.09
N ARG A 8 4.02 1.32 3.68
CA ARG A 8 5.22 1.36 2.83
C ARG A 8 6.38 0.64 3.54
N PRO A 9 7.02 -0.37 2.93
CA PRO A 9 8.27 -0.90 3.45
C PRO A 9 9.35 0.19 3.39
N SER A 10 10.03 0.42 4.51
CA SER A 10 11.12 1.42 4.65
C SER A 10 12.33 1.15 3.75
N ALA A 11 12.46 -0.09 3.23
CA ALA A 11 13.62 -0.53 2.46
C ALA A 11 13.88 0.25 1.15
N ASN A 12 12.90 1.01 0.64
CA ASN A 12 13.04 1.85 -0.55
C ASN A 12 12.93 3.37 -0.28
N GLN A 13 12.95 3.81 0.98
CA GLN A 13 12.90 5.23 1.35
C GLN A 13 14.23 5.96 1.08
N GLY A 14 14.57 6.15 -0.19
CA GLY A 14 15.57 7.14 -0.61
C GLY A 14 14.93 8.50 -0.92
N SER A 15 15.74 9.50 -1.28
CA SER A 15 15.28 10.84 -1.73
C SER A 15 14.37 10.84 -2.97
N ARG A 16 14.11 9.65 -3.54
CA ARG A 16 13.23 9.41 -4.70
C ARG A 16 12.02 8.53 -4.34
N ALA A 17 11.78 8.28 -3.06
CA ALA A 17 10.62 7.54 -2.59
C ALA A 17 9.38 8.44 -2.64
N GLY A 18 8.38 8.00 -3.42
CA GLY A 18 7.16 8.74 -3.68
C GLY A 18 7.16 9.49 -5.01
N ASN A 19 5.97 9.94 -5.40
CA ASN A 19 5.73 10.62 -6.67
C ASN A 19 5.32 12.08 -6.46
N ALA A 20 5.79 12.72 -5.38
CA ALA A 20 5.60 14.15 -5.21
C ALA A 20 6.48 14.91 -6.23
N ILE A 21 5.98 16.06 -6.69
CA ILE A 21 6.77 16.99 -7.50
C ILE A 21 8.05 17.32 -6.73
N ASN A 22 9.18 17.25 -7.43
CA ASN A 22 10.46 17.61 -6.83
C ASN A 22 10.50 19.13 -6.59
N VAL A 23 11.08 19.55 -5.46
CA VAL A 23 11.16 20.95 -5.01
C VAL A 23 11.98 21.84 -5.98
N HIS A 24 12.71 21.24 -6.91
CA HIS A 24 13.48 21.98 -7.90
C HIS A 24 12.56 22.79 -8.85
N PRO A 25 12.81 24.09 -9.05
CA PRO A 25 11.90 25.02 -9.76
C PRO A 25 11.64 24.68 -11.23
N GLN A 26 12.49 23.87 -11.85
CA GLN A 26 12.29 23.38 -13.23
C GLN A 26 11.45 22.08 -13.30
N THR A 27 11.01 21.55 -12.15
CA THR A 27 10.22 20.31 -12.10
C THR A 27 8.75 20.62 -12.31
N ASN A 28 8.27 20.45 -13.53
CA ASN A 28 6.88 20.77 -13.89
C ASN A 28 5.94 19.56 -13.83
N ARG A 29 6.44 18.36 -13.50
CA ARG A 29 5.64 17.12 -13.57
C ARG A 29 6.17 15.98 -12.72
N THR A 30 5.29 15.02 -12.51
CA THR A 30 5.56 13.70 -11.97
C THR A 30 5.68 12.67 -13.11
N TYR A 31 6.17 11.47 -12.78
CA TYR A 31 6.36 10.39 -13.74
C TYR A 31 5.84 9.10 -13.12
N VAL A 32 4.89 8.43 -13.77
CA VAL A 32 4.13 7.32 -13.18
C VAL A 32 5.05 6.21 -12.65
N LEU A 33 6.08 5.85 -13.42
CA LEU A 33 7.05 4.79 -13.13
C LEU A 33 8.37 5.32 -12.53
N ARG A 34 8.37 6.55 -11.99
CA ARG A 34 9.54 7.15 -11.31
C ARG A 34 10.15 6.18 -10.30
N GLY A 35 11.42 5.83 -10.51
CA GLY A 35 12.19 4.97 -9.60
C GLY A 35 11.90 3.47 -9.70
N MET A 36 10.97 3.05 -10.57
CA MET A 36 10.61 1.65 -10.81
C MET A 36 11.31 1.06 -12.04
N VAL A 37 11.74 1.91 -12.98
CA VAL A 37 12.41 1.49 -14.22
C VAL A 37 13.92 1.42 -14.05
N LEU A 38 14.49 0.24 -14.30
CA LEU A 38 15.91 -0.07 -14.26
C LEU A 38 16.40 -0.46 -15.66
N HIS A 39 17.57 0.04 -16.03
CA HIS A 39 18.27 -0.43 -17.22
C HIS A 39 19.16 -1.65 -16.89
N ALA A 40 19.62 -2.37 -17.91
CA ALA A 40 20.56 -3.49 -17.81
C ALA A 40 21.83 -3.16 -17.02
N CYS A 41 22.27 -1.89 -17.04
CA CYS A 41 23.38 -1.39 -16.21
C CYS A 41 23.02 -1.17 -14.73
N ASN A 42 21.89 -1.69 -14.27
CA ASN A 42 21.33 -1.55 -12.92
C ASN A 42 21.07 -0.11 -12.45
N ARG A 43 21.13 0.87 -13.35
CA ARG A 43 20.76 2.26 -13.05
C ARG A 43 19.26 2.46 -13.17
N ARG A 44 18.70 3.26 -12.27
CA ARG A 44 17.32 3.77 -12.38
C ARG A 44 17.24 4.79 -13.51
N MET A 45 16.33 4.55 -14.45
CA MET A 45 16.04 5.48 -15.52
C MET A 45 15.30 6.71 -14.96
N TYR A 46 15.52 7.87 -15.57
CA TYR A 46 14.83 9.11 -15.21
C TYR A 46 13.88 9.55 -16.32
N GLY A 47 12.77 10.18 -15.91
CA GLY A 47 11.76 10.68 -16.83
C GLY A 47 12.27 11.88 -17.62
N LYS A 48 11.87 11.96 -18.89
CA LYS A 48 12.12 13.06 -19.80
C LYS A 48 10.87 13.26 -20.64
N HIS A 49 10.44 14.50 -20.82
CA HIS A 49 9.27 14.79 -21.65
C HIS A 49 9.66 15.66 -22.82
N ARG A 50 9.22 15.30 -24.03
CA ARG A 50 9.52 16.00 -25.28
C ARG A 50 8.34 15.89 -26.23
N LYS A 51 7.91 17.02 -26.80
CA LYS A 51 6.85 17.09 -27.83
C LYS A 51 5.57 16.30 -27.43
N GLY A 52 5.14 16.42 -26.18
CA GLY A 52 3.95 15.72 -25.69
C GLY A 52 4.16 14.25 -25.31
N ILE A 53 5.34 13.68 -25.56
CA ILE A 53 5.64 12.27 -25.26
C ILE A 53 6.58 12.17 -24.06
N THR A 54 6.26 11.25 -23.15
CA THR A 54 7.09 10.93 -21.99
C THR A 54 7.97 9.72 -22.26
N TYR A 55 9.23 9.83 -21.87
CA TYR A 55 10.26 8.81 -22.01
C TYR A 55 10.93 8.54 -20.67
N TYR A 56 11.34 7.30 -20.45
CA TYR A 56 12.38 6.98 -19.47
C TYR A 56 13.71 6.87 -20.19
N CYS A 57 14.77 7.44 -19.60
CA CYS A 57 16.09 7.39 -20.19
C CYS A 57 17.19 7.01 -19.21
N CYS A 58 18.19 6.31 -19.75
CA CYS A 58 19.45 5.99 -19.07
C CYS A 58 20.59 6.66 -19.82
N GLN A 59 21.29 7.58 -19.15
CA GLN A 59 22.44 8.29 -19.70
C GLN A 59 23.59 8.27 -18.68
N PRO A 60 24.50 7.29 -18.74
CA PRO A 60 25.63 7.18 -17.83
C PRO A 60 26.56 8.39 -17.87
N GLU A 61 26.94 8.84 -19.07
CA GLU A 61 27.89 9.94 -19.32
C GLU A 61 27.44 11.28 -18.71
N ALA A 62 26.14 11.58 -18.69
CA ALA A 62 25.65 12.87 -18.19
C ALA A 62 25.59 12.94 -16.65
N ASN A 63 25.68 11.81 -15.95
CA ASN A 63 25.51 11.74 -14.50
C ASN A 63 26.82 11.30 -13.83
N ASN A 64 27.85 12.13 -14.07
CA ASN A 64 29.26 12.03 -13.70
C ASN A 64 29.52 11.70 -12.21
N ARG A 65 29.28 10.45 -11.82
CA ARG A 65 29.86 9.81 -10.63
C ARG A 65 30.75 8.64 -11.07
N GLY A 66 31.78 8.96 -11.86
CA GLY A 66 33.15 8.47 -11.62
C GLY A 66 33.60 7.08 -12.11
N ARG A 67 32.91 6.39 -13.03
CA ARG A 67 33.44 5.11 -13.59
C ARG A 67 33.02 4.91 -15.05
N PRO A 68 33.68 5.52 -16.05
CA PRO A 68 33.43 5.24 -17.46
C PRO A 68 33.66 3.74 -17.80
N ASP A 69 34.65 3.11 -17.19
CA ASP A 69 35.01 1.70 -17.42
C ASP A 69 33.88 0.72 -17.10
N ALA A 70 33.04 1.03 -16.10
CA ALA A 70 31.91 0.19 -15.71
C ALA A 70 30.76 0.18 -16.73
N TYR A 71 30.81 1.05 -17.74
CA TYR A 71 29.72 1.25 -18.71
C TYR A 71 30.20 1.20 -20.16
N ALA A 72 31.35 0.56 -20.44
CA ALA A 72 31.89 0.42 -21.80
C ALA A 72 30.90 -0.21 -22.79
N ASN A 73 30.03 -1.11 -22.32
CA ASN A 73 29.02 -1.79 -23.13
C ASN A 73 27.64 -1.09 -23.11
N HIS A 74 27.55 0.15 -22.60
CA HIS A 74 26.29 0.88 -22.51
C HIS A 74 26.14 1.86 -23.69
N PRO A 75 25.00 1.85 -24.42
CA PRO A 75 24.73 2.86 -25.45
C PRO A 75 24.80 4.28 -24.90
N LYS A 76 25.23 5.27 -25.68
CA LYS A 76 25.35 6.67 -25.19
C LYS A 76 24.09 7.18 -24.47
N THR A 77 22.91 6.86 -24.99
CA THR A 77 21.65 7.07 -24.29
C THR A 77 20.62 6.05 -24.74
N THR A 78 19.96 5.41 -23.78
CA THR A 78 18.81 4.52 -24.04
C THR A 78 17.53 5.25 -23.69
N TYR A 79 16.54 5.19 -24.57
CA TYR A 79 15.21 5.77 -24.38
C TYR A 79 14.15 4.68 -24.51
N ILE A 80 13.10 4.79 -23.70
CA ILE A 80 11.90 3.98 -23.83
C ILE A 80 10.68 4.86 -23.56
N ARG A 81 9.62 4.70 -24.35
CA ARG A 81 8.40 5.50 -24.17
C ARG A 81 7.60 4.99 -22.98
N GLU A 82 6.98 5.92 -22.26
CA GLU A 82 6.14 5.59 -21.09
C GLU A 82 4.83 4.92 -21.49
N ASP A 83 4.19 5.36 -22.58
CA ASP A 83 2.94 4.77 -23.07
C ASP A 83 3.08 3.27 -23.38
N LEU A 84 4.11 2.90 -24.16
CA LEU A 84 4.40 1.49 -24.46
C LEU A 84 4.65 0.65 -23.20
N LEU A 85 5.28 1.24 -22.18
CA LEU A 85 5.48 0.57 -20.90
C LEU A 85 4.17 0.41 -20.14
N LEU A 86 3.30 1.42 -20.13
CA LEU A 86 2.01 1.36 -19.45
C LEU A 86 1.06 0.36 -20.12
N ASP A 87 1.05 0.29 -21.45
CA ASP A 87 0.26 -0.68 -22.22
C ASP A 87 0.73 -2.12 -21.92
N ALA A 88 2.04 -2.36 -21.97
CA ALA A 88 2.61 -3.66 -21.67
C ALA A 88 2.40 -4.05 -20.19
N LEU A 89 2.44 -3.08 -19.27
CA LEU A 89 2.08 -3.29 -17.87
C LEU A 89 0.61 -3.63 -17.71
N ALA A 90 -0.31 -2.94 -18.38
CA ALA A 90 -1.74 -3.25 -18.33
C ALA A 90 -2.01 -4.69 -18.77
N ALA A 91 -1.39 -5.13 -19.87
CA ALA A 91 -1.46 -6.52 -20.32
C ALA A 91 -0.89 -7.50 -19.27
N PHE A 92 0.29 -7.20 -18.71
CA PHE A 92 0.89 -8.03 -17.66
C PHE A 92 -0.01 -8.18 -16.43
N TYR A 93 -0.60 -7.09 -15.94
CA TYR A 93 -1.52 -7.12 -14.81
C TYR A 93 -2.78 -7.93 -15.14
N THR A 94 -3.34 -7.76 -16.32
CA THR A 94 -4.49 -8.53 -16.80
C THR A 94 -4.19 -10.04 -16.79
N ASP A 95 -3.06 -10.45 -17.35
CA ASP A 95 -2.75 -11.87 -17.54
C ASP A 95 -2.26 -12.60 -16.28
N ARG A 96 -1.50 -11.89 -15.42
CA ARG A 96 -0.75 -12.49 -14.31
C ARG A 96 -1.31 -12.15 -12.93
N VAL A 97 -2.01 -11.03 -12.79
CA VAL A 97 -2.55 -10.55 -11.51
C VAL A 97 -4.06 -10.68 -11.47
N LEU A 98 -4.74 -10.16 -12.49
CA LEU A 98 -6.19 -9.97 -12.58
C LEU A 98 -6.87 -10.99 -13.52
N ARG A 99 -6.27 -12.17 -13.71
CA ARG A 99 -6.74 -13.16 -14.70
C ARG A 99 -8.24 -13.46 -14.53
N PRO A 100 -9.01 -13.57 -15.64
CA PRO A 100 -10.47 -13.80 -15.62
C PRO A 100 -10.97 -14.99 -14.79
N HIS A 101 -10.12 -15.97 -14.46
CA HIS A 101 -10.48 -17.17 -13.67
C HIS A 101 -9.96 -17.14 -12.23
N ARG A 102 -9.65 -15.96 -11.68
CA ARG A 102 -9.38 -15.79 -10.25
C ARG A 102 -10.52 -15.24 -9.37
N PRO A 103 -11.76 -14.97 -9.82
CA PRO A 103 -12.78 -14.44 -8.91
C PRO A 103 -13.05 -15.41 -7.75
N ASP A 104 -13.10 -16.72 -8.00
CA ASP A 104 -13.32 -17.73 -6.95
C ASP A 104 -12.19 -17.78 -5.92
N LEU A 105 -10.94 -17.67 -6.36
CA LEU A 105 -9.77 -17.67 -5.47
C LEU A 105 -9.69 -16.37 -4.65
N LEU A 106 -10.06 -15.24 -5.26
CA LEU A 106 -10.14 -13.95 -4.58
C LEU A 106 -11.31 -13.91 -3.59
N ALA A 107 -12.49 -14.40 -3.97
CA ALA A 107 -13.66 -14.55 -3.11
C ALA A 107 -13.32 -15.44 -1.91
N ALA A 108 -12.74 -16.62 -2.13
CA ALA A 108 -12.32 -17.51 -1.04
C ALA A 108 -11.22 -16.91 -0.16
N ALA A 109 -10.27 -16.15 -0.71
CA ALA A 109 -9.26 -15.41 0.07
C ALA A 109 -9.89 -14.29 0.90
N LEU A 110 -10.89 -13.62 0.35
CA LEU A 110 -11.61 -12.55 0.98
C LEU A 110 -12.49 -13.04 2.11
N GLU A 111 -13.27 -14.09 1.91
CA GLU A 111 -14.06 -14.74 2.98
C GLU A 111 -13.17 -15.14 4.15
N ARG A 112 -11.96 -15.67 3.88
CA ARG A 112 -10.97 -15.99 4.92
C ARG A 112 -10.47 -14.73 5.63
N ALA A 113 -10.31 -13.61 4.93
CA ALA A 113 -9.95 -12.33 5.56
C ALA A 113 -11.11 -11.77 6.40
N GLN A 114 -12.34 -11.82 5.90
CA GLN A 114 -13.54 -11.40 6.62
C GLN A 114 -13.75 -12.23 7.89
N ARG A 115 -13.64 -13.57 7.81
CA ARG A 115 -13.69 -14.46 8.99
C ARG A 115 -12.64 -14.11 10.03
N ARG A 116 -11.40 -13.87 9.62
CA ARG A 116 -10.32 -13.43 10.54
C ARG A 116 -10.63 -12.07 11.18
N ASN A 117 -11.08 -11.09 10.39
CA ASN A 117 -11.45 -9.77 10.91
C ASN A 117 -12.65 -9.86 11.86
N ALA A 118 -13.62 -10.74 11.60
CA ALA A 118 -14.76 -10.99 12.48
C ALA A 118 -14.30 -11.61 13.81
N SER A 119 -13.44 -12.63 13.76
CA SER A 119 -12.86 -13.25 14.95
C SER A 119 -12.02 -12.26 15.76
N GLN A 120 -11.19 -11.43 15.13
CA GLN A 120 -10.39 -10.42 15.80
C GLN A 120 -11.28 -9.36 16.47
N ARG A 121 -12.32 -8.89 15.77
CA ARG A 121 -13.30 -7.95 16.34
C ARG A 121 -14.05 -8.57 17.52
N GLN A 122 -14.40 -9.84 17.44
CA GLN A 122 -15.05 -10.54 18.54
C GLN A 122 -14.12 -10.66 19.75
N GLY A 123 -12.87 -11.07 19.55
CA GLY A 123 -11.89 -11.13 20.63
C GLY A 123 -11.64 -9.77 21.30
N GLU A 124 -11.61 -8.68 20.53
CA GLU A 124 -11.48 -7.33 21.09
C GLU A 124 -12.73 -6.92 21.90
N ARG A 125 -13.93 -7.23 21.41
CA ARG A 125 -15.17 -7.02 22.19
C ARG A 125 -15.16 -7.80 23.49
N ASP A 126 -14.80 -9.08 23.44
CA ASP A 126 -14.77 -9.96 24.61
C ASP A 126 -13.76 -9.43 25.64
N ARG A 127 -12.58 -8.97 25.19
CA ARG A 127 -11.57 -8.32 26.03
C ARG A 127 -12.11 -7.04 26.69
N LEU A 128 -12.77 -6.17 25.94
CA LEU A 128 -13.36 -4.94 26.48
C LEU A 128 -14.48 -5.23 27.49
N HIS A 129 -15.30 -6.26 27.25
CA HIS A 129 -16.30 -6.71 28.22
C HIS A 129 -15.67 -7.25 29.52
N LEU A 130 -14.58 -8.01 29.42
CA LEU A 130 -13.84 -8.46 30.60
C LEU A 130 -13.27 -7.28 31.40
N LEU A 131 -12.72 -6.27 30.73
CA LEU A 131 -12.23 -5.05 31.38
C LEU A 131 -13.36 -4.29 32.09
N LEU A 132 -14.52 -4.13 31.46
CA LEU A 132 -15.68 -3.47 32.08
C LEU A 132 -16.18 -4.21 33.32
N ASN A 133 -16.16 -5.55 33.30
CA ASN A 133 -16.50 -6.36 34.45
C ASN A 133 -15.48 -6.18 35.59
N ASP A 134 -14.19 -6.13 35.27
CA ASP A 134 -13.13 -5.88 36.26
C ASP A 134 -13.24 -4.48 36.87
N PHE A 135 -13.42 -3.44 36.05
CA PHE A 135 -13.64 -2.07 36.54
C PHE A 135 -14.85 -1.98 37.45
N SER A 136 -15.98 -2.62 37.08
CA SER A 136 -17.18 -2.64 37.91
C SER A 136 -16.93 -3.33 39.27
N ARG A 137 -16.17 -4.44 39.28
CA ARG A 137 -15.80 -5.12 40.53
C ARG A 137 -14.91 -4.26 41.42
N ARG A 138 -13.89 -3.61 40.84
CA ARG A 138 -12.98 -2.73 41.59
C ARG A 138 -13.70 -1.52 42.16
N GLN A 139 -14.56 -0.87 41.35
CA GLN A 139 -15.40 0.25 41.80
C GLN A 139 -16.30 -0.15 42.97
N HIS A 140 -16.94 -1.32 42.91
CA HIS A 140 -17.75 -1.83 44.01
C HIS A 140 -16.93 -2.03 45.29
N ASN A 141 -15.74 -2.63 45.19
CA ASN A 141 -14.86 -2.84 46.33
C ASN A 141 -14.38 -1.51 46.95
N LEU A 142 -14.02 -0.53 46.13
CA LEU A 142 -13.62 0.80 46.60
C LEU A 142 -14.76 1.52 47.33
N LEU A 143 -15.99 1.41 46.82
CA LEU A 143 -17.17 1.99 47.48
C LEU A 143 -17.44 1.33 48.85
N GLN A 144 -17.32 0.00 48.95
CA GLN A 144 -17.46 -0.72 50.22
C GLN A 144 -16.39 -0.29 51.24
N GLN A 145 -15.14 -0.11 50.79
CA GLN A 145 -14.06 0.37 51.65
C GLN A 145 -14.31 1.80 52.12
N ALA A 146 -14.73 2.69 51.22
CA ALA A 146 -15.01 4.09 51.55
C ALA A 146 -16.14 4.24 52.57
N GLN A 147 -17.17 3.37 52.55
CA GLN A 147 -18.25 3.37 53.54
C GLN A 147 -17.78 3.03 54.96
N SER A 148 -16.65 2.33 55.10
CA SER A 148 -16.07 1.96 56.38
C SER A 148 -15.12 3.02 56.96
N CYS A 149 -14.84 4.10 56.21
CA CYS A 149 -13.94 5.17 56.60
C CYS A 149 -14.67 6.37 57.22
N PRO A 150 -14.04 7.11 58.16
CA PRO A 150 -14.53 8.40 58.63
C PRO A 150 -14.59 9.45 57.50
N ALA A 151 -15.51 10.41 57.61
CA ALA A 151 -15.78 11.39 56.54
C ALA A 151 -14.59 12.31 56.17
N ASP A 152 -13.69 12.61 57.11
CA ASP A 152 -12.52 13.49 56.92
C ASP A 152 -11.19 12.72 56.82
N ASP A 153 -11.22 11.43 56.48
CA ASP A 153 -10.01 10.62 56.35
C ASP A 153 -9.28 10.91 55.01
N PRO A 154 -7.99 11.32 55.02
CA PRO A 154 -7.17 11.43 53.81
C PRO A 154 -7.17 10.17 52.94
N TYR A 155 -7.34 8.99 53.54
CA TYR A 155 -7.46 7.71 52.82
C TYR A 155 -8.75 7.64 51.98
N ALA A 156 -9.89 8.11 52.50
CA ALA A 156 -11.14 8.18 51.75
C ALA A 156 -11.04 9.14 50.55
N THR A 157 -10.30 10.24 50.71
CA THR A 157 -9.99 11.16 49.59
C THR A 157 -9.19 10.47 48.49
N ALA A 158 -8.17 9.68 48.83
CA ALA A 158 -7.39 8.91 47.85
C ALA A 158 -8.25 7.85 47.13
N LEU A 159 -9.13 7.15 47.85
CA LEU A 159 -10.07 6.19 47.24
C LEU A 159 -10.97 6.87 46.21
N ARG A 160 -11.44 8.09 46.49
CA ARG A 160 -12.26 8.87 45.54
C ARG A 160 -11.52 9.20 44.24
N HIS A 161 -10.24 9.56 44.33
CA HIS A 161 -9.42 9.75 43.12
C HIS A 161 -9.31 8.46 42.30
N THR A 162 -8.99 7.34 42.94
CA THR A 162 -8.90 6.04 42.24
C THR A 162 -10.23 5.60 41.61
N TYR A 163 -11.35 5.94 42.24
CA TYR A 163 -12.69 5.70 41.67
C TYR A 163 -12.90 6.50 40.38
N ASN A 164 -12.58 7.79 40.40
CA ASN A 164 -12.71 8.65 39.22
C ASN A 164 -11.83 8.16 38.06
N ASP A 165 -10.58 7.75 38.35
CA ASP A 165 -9.69 7.18 37.33
C ASP A 165 -10.29 5.91 36.68
N LEU A 166 -10.95 5.06 37.47
CA LEU A 166 -11.65 3.88 36.97
C LEU A 166 -12.91 4.23 36.16
N GLU A 167 -13.63 5.29 36.51
CA GLU A 167 -14.76 5.79 35.71
C GLU A 167 -14.29 6.30 34.35
N ASP A 168 -13.19 7.06 34.31
CA ASP A 168 -12.61 7.52 33.04
C ASP A 168 -12.20 6.34 32.15
N GLN A 169 -11.57 5.32 32.73
CA GLN A 169 -11.24 4.08 32.03
C GLN A 169 -12.49 3.32 31.53
N ARG A 170 -13.56 3.27 32.32
CA ARG A 170 -14.84 2.68 31.95
C ARG A 170 -15.48 3.42 30.77
N ILE A 171 -15.52 4.75 30.81
CA ILE A 171 -16.05 5.59 29.73
C ILE A 171 -15.27 5.34 28.43
N ASN A 172 -13.93 5.27 28.52
CA ASN A 172 -13.07 4.96 27.37
C ASN A 172 -13.32 3.55 26.80
N ALA A 173 -13.50 2.55 27.65
CA ALA A 173 -13.83 1.19 27.19
C ALA A 173 -15.23 1.12 26.53
N LEU A 174 -16.21 1.86 27.05
CA LEU A 174 -17.55 1.96 26.46
C LEU A 174 -17.55 2.70 25.11
N SER A 175 -16.75 3.76 24.99
CA SER A 175 -16.60 4.48 23.71
C SER A 175 -15.94 3.60 22.65
N ALA A 176 -14.91 2.83 23.02
CA ALA A 176 -14.26 1.86 22.14
C ALA A 176 -15.24 0.78 21.66
N LEU A 177 -16.08 0.22 22.55
CA LEU A 177 -17.14 -0.73 22.17
C LEU A 177 -18.15 -0.12 21.19
N ARG A 178 -18.55 1.15 21.40
CA ARG A 178 -19.47 1.84 20.50
C ARG A 178 -18.86 2.00 19.10
N THR A 179 -17.59 2.40 19.01
CA THR A 179 -16.86 2.51 17.73
C THR A 179 -16.71 1.16 17.03
N LEU A 180 -16.53 0.07 17.78
CA LEU A 180 -16.49 -1.29 17.21
C LEU A 180 -17.86 -1.79 16.71
N GLY A 181 -18.96 -1.24 17.25
CA GLY A 181 -20.33 -1.60 16.89
C GLY A 181 -20.85 -0.89 15.63
N THR A 182 -20.40 0.33 15.36
CA THR A 182 -20.86 1.13 14.19
C THR A 182 -20.25 0.67 12.86
N ALA A 183 -19.21 -0.17 12.87
CA ALA A 183 -18.62 -0.74 11.66
C ALA A 183 -19.44 -1.95 11.16
N THR A 184 -20.52 -1.68 10.43
CA THR A 184 -21.41 -2.69 9.82
C THR A 184 -20.68 -3.53 8.75
N PRO A 185 -20.63 -4.88 8.87
CA PRO A 185 -19.96 -5.74 7.90
C PRO A 185 -20.75 -5.98 6.61
N THR A 186 -22.07 -5.89 6.64
CA THR A 186 -22.94 -6.39 5.56
C THR A 186 -22.83 -5.58 4.28
N GLU A 187 -22.84 -4.24 4.37
CA GLU A 187 -22.64 -3.35 3.22
C GLU A 187 -21.28 -3.58 2.55
N SER A 188 -20.26 -3.95 3.32
CA SER A 188 -18.92 -4.18 2.79
C SER A 188 -18.78 -5.48 1.99
N ALA A 189 -19.73 -6.42 2.08
CA ALA A 189 -19.68 -7.67 1.35
C ALA A 189 -20.23 -7.52 -0.08
N ASP A 190 -21.39 -6.87 -0.23
CA ASP A 190 -22.05 -6.68 -1.53
C ASP A 190 -21.25 -5.71 -2.41
N THR A 191 -20.81 -4.57 -1.86
CA THR A 191 -19.92 -3.64 -2.57
C THR A 191 -18.63 -4.32 -3.01
N LEU A 192 -18.17 -5.33 -2.26
CA LEU A 192 -16.92 -6.01 -2.57
C LEU A 192 -17.08 -7.11 -3.62
N ALA A 193 -18.24 -7.77 -3.68
CA ALA A 193 -18.60 -8.64 -4.79
C ALA A 193 -18.67 -7.83 -6.11
N GLU A 194 -19.34 -6.68 -6.09
CA GLU A 194 -19.39 -5.76 -7.23
C GLU A 194 -17.99 -5.29 -7.67
N LEU A 195 -17.10 -4.98 -6.72
CA LEU A 195 -15.72 -4.62 -7.01
C LEU A 195 -14.90 -5.76 -7.60
N LEU A 196 -15.16 -7.01 -7.20
CA LEU A 196 -14.50 -8.19 -7.77
C LEU A 196 -14.95 -8.41 -9.23
N ASP A 197 -16.23 -8.23 -9.53
CA ASP A 197 -16.77 -8.30 -10.88
C ASP A 197 -16.26 -7.17 -11.79
N ALA A 198 -15.88 -6.03 -11.20
CA ALA A 198 -15.29 -4.90 -11.93
C ALA A 198 -13.78 -5.07 -12.25
N LEU A 199 -13.08 -6.05 -11.65
CA LEU A 199 -11.64 -6.23 -11.84
C LEU A 199 -11.20 -6.43 -13.31
N PRO A 200 -11.91 -7.21 -14.15
CA PRO A 200 -11.56 -7.37 -15.56
C PRO A 200 -11.61 -6.03 -16.34
N TYR A 201 -12.55 -5.15 -15.98
CA TYR A 201 -12.67 -3.82 -16.59
C TYR A 201 -11.50 -2.92 -16.17
N LEU A 202 -11.13 -2.96 -14.88
CA LEU A 202 -9.97 -2.23 -14.36
C LEU A 202 -8.69 -2.64 -15.10
N ALA A 203 -8.51 -3.93 -15.34
CA ALA A 203 -7.35 -4.47 -16.05
C ALA A 203 -7.19 -3.86 -17.46
N ARG A 204 -8.31 -3.67 -18.16
CA ARG A 204 -8.37 -3.08 -19.51
C ARG A 204 -8.18 -1.56 -19.55
N HIS A 205 -8.53 -0.86 -18.47
CA HIS A 205 -8.41 0.60 -18.36
C HIS A 205 -7.24 1.07 -17.49
N LEU A 206 -6.32 0.16 -17.13
CA LEU A 206 -5.23 0.49 -16.21
C LEU A 206 -4.31 1.57 -16.77
N ALA A 207 -4.04 1.56 -18.08
CA ALA A 207 -3.19 2.56 -18.75
C ALA A 207 -3.80 3.98 -18.75
N ASP A 208 -5.13 4.08 -18.75
CA ASP A 208 -5.87 5.35 -18.76
C ASP A 208 -6.23 5.85 -17.35
N ALA A 209 -6.01 5.01 -16.32
CA ALA A 209 -6.37 5.36 -14.96
C ALA A 209 -5.60 6.61 -14.45
N PRO A 210 -6.19 7.41 -13.54
CA PRO A 210 -5.50 8.53 -12.93
C PRO A 210 -4.13 8.13 -12.36
N GLU A 211 -3.10 8.93 -12.63
CA GLU A 211 -1.70 8.65 -12.24
C GLU A 211 -1.56 8.27 -10.75
N GLN A 212 -2.33 8.91 -9.87
CA GLN A 212 -2.31 8.63 -8.43
C GLN A 212 -2.72 7.18 -8.11
N LEU A 213 -3.70 6.63 -8.84
CA LEU A 213 -4.19 5.26 -8.65
C LEU A 213 -3.21 4.25 -9.25
N GLN A 214 -2.72 4.49 -10.47
CA GLN A 214 -1.66 3.67 -11.08
C GLN A 214 -0.44 3.57 -10.16
N ARG A 215 0.01 4.72 -9.65
CA ARG A 215 1.16 4.79 -8.75
C ARG A 215 0.94 4.00 -7.48
N ARG A 216 -0.22 4.15 -6.84
CA ARG A 216 -0.56 3.39 -5.62
C ARG A 216 -0.54 1.88 -5.88
N LEU A 217 -1.12 1.44 -7.00
CA LEU A 217 -1.10 0.04 -7.39
C LEU A 217 0.33 -0.47 -7.57
N PHE A 218 1.16 0.24 -8.34
CA PHE A 218 2.54 -0.16 -8.63
C PHE A 218 3.44 -0.15 -7.40
N GLU A 219 3.23 0.79 -6.47
CA GLU A 219 3.94 0.81 -5.19
C GLU A 219 3.50 -0.35 -4.28
N SER A 220 2.21 -0.63 -4.19
CA SER A 220 1.66 -1.72 -3.34
C SER A 220 2.12 -3.12 -3.78
N THR A 221 2.38 -3.29 -5.07
CA THR A 221 2.86 -4.53 -5.70
C THR A 221 4.38 -4.54 -5.90
N GLN A 222 5.10 -3.52 -5.42
CA GLN A 222 6.54 -3.38 -5.54
C GLN A 222 7.05 -3.60 -6.97
N LEU A 223 6.39 -2.97 -7.94
CA LEU A 223 6.72 -3.10 -9.35
C LEU A 223 8.18 -2.71 -9.62
N THR A 224 8.88 -3.59 -10.31
CA THR A 224 10.19 -3.33 -10.90
C THR A 224 10.13 -3.63 -12.39
N VAL A 225 10.51 -2.65 -13.21
CA VAL A 225 10.62 -2.78 -14.67
C VAL A 225 12.10 -2.84 -15.01
N ARG A 226 12.54 -3.88 -15.72
CA ARG A 226 13.94 -4.07 -16.13
C ARG A 226 14.05 -4.12 -17.64
N LEU A 227 14.82 -3.19 -18.19
CA LEU A 227 15.09 -3.08 -19.62
C LEU A 227 16.44 -3.77 -19.92
N ALA A 228 16.42 -4.87 -20.68
CA ALA A 228 17.62 -5.64 -21.04
C ALA A 228 18.32 -5.12 -22.31
N GLY A 229 17.57 -4.48 -23.21
CA GLY A 229 18.03 -3.87 -24.47
C GLY A 229 17.14 -2.70 -24.88
N SER A 230 17.06 -2.32 -26.16
CA SER A 230 16.08 -1.31 -26.60
C SER A 230 14.63 -1.83 -26.62
N ASP A 231 14.47 -3.16 -26.75
CA ASP A 231 13.19 -3.78 -27.11
C ASP A 231 12.74 -4.84 -26.09
N ASP A 232 13.64 -5.33 -25.24
CA ASP A 232 13.31 -6.37 -24.25
C ASP A 232 13.06 -5.76 -22.87
N VAL A 233 11.80 -5.90 -22.40
CA VAL A 233 11.36 -5.46 -21.08
C VAL A 233 10.92 -6.64 -20.24
N SER A 234 11.37 -6.67 -19.00
CA SER A 234 10.90 -7.62 -18.00
C SER A 234 10.19 -6.89 -16.87
N PHE A 235 9.03 -7.43 -16.49
CA PHE A 235 8.22 -6.92 -15.40
C PHE A 235 8.30 -7.89 -14.23
N GLN A 236 8.50 -7.33 -13.04
CA GLN A 236 8.52 -8.08 -11.81
C GLN A 236 7.64 -7.38 -10.78
N ILE A 237 6.76 -8.14 -10.14
CA ILE A 237 5.95 -7.69 -9.00
C ILE A 237 6.16 -8.61 -7.80
N THR A 238 6.01 -8.04 -6.61
CA THR A 238 6.04 -8.75 -5.33
C THR A 238 4.77 -8.44 -4.57
N LEU A 239 3.97 -9.47 -4.27
CA LEU A 239 2.74 -9.31 -3.51
C LEU A 239 3.04 -9.40 -2.00
N PRO A 240 2.59 -8.45 -1.16
CA PRO A 240 3.08 -8.31 0.22
C PRO A 240 2.67 -9.42 1.21
N LYS A 241 1.74 -10.34 0.87
CA LYS A 241 1.27 -11.40 1.80
C LYS A 241 1.45 -12.84 1.31
N HIS A 242 1.81 -13.01 0.06
CA HIS A 242 2.30 -14.27 -0.46
C HIS A 242 3.62 -13.90 -1.10
N GLN A 243 4.75 -14.45 -0.61
CA GLN A 243 6.06 -14.34 -1.26
C GLN A 243 6.05 -15.12 -2.60
N CYS A 244 5.05 -14.86 -3.44
CA CYS A 244 4.85 -15.41 -4.75
C CYS A 244 5.32 -14.32 -5.70
N ARG A 245 6.55 -14.48 -6.18
CA ARG A 245 7.16 -13.57 -7.16
C ARG A 245 6.58 -13.92 -8.53
N ALA A 246 5.87 -12.98 -9.15
CA ALA A 246 5.47 -13.11 -10.54
C ALA A 246 6.44 -12.30 -11.39
N SER A 247 7.06 -12.98 -12.37
CA SER A 247 7.92 -12.36 -13.37
C SER A 247 7.45 -12.75 -14.76
N ALA A 248 7.45 -11.80 -15.68
CA ALA A 248 7.27 -12.05 -17.11
C ALA A 248 8.22 -11.15 -17.91
N SER A 249 8.64 -11.64 -19.07
CA SER A 249 9.35 -10.85 -20.07
C SER A 249 8.42 -10.61 -21.24
N ALA A 250 8.42 -9.39 -21.75
CA ALA A 250 7.70 -8.97 -22.93
C ALA A 250 8.68 -8.28 -23.88
N ALA A 251 8.68 -8.68 -25.15
CA ALA A 251 9.32 -7.90 -26.20
C ALA A 251 8.37 -6.76 -26.58
N LEU A 252 8.84 -5.52 -26.47
CA LEU A 252 8.14 -4.37 -27.00
C LEU A 252 8.39 -4.33 -28.51
N THR A 253 7.39 -4.71 -29.30
CA THR A 253 7.43 -4.47 -30.74
C THR A 253 7.38 -2.96 -31.00
N HIS A 254 8.52 -2.36 -31.39
CA HIS A 254 8.54 -0.98 -31.85
C HIS A 254 7.84 -0.85 -33.20
N ALA A 255 6.88 0.08 -33.28
CA ALA A 255 6.73 0.86 -34.50
C ALA A 255 7.92 1.85 -34.54
N GLY A 256 8.88 1.57 -35.43
CA GLY A 256 10.15 2.29 -35.48
C GLY A 256 10.01 3.80 -35.69
N PRO A 257 11.02 4.60 -35.28
CA PRO A 257 11.06 6.00 -35.63
C PRO A 257 11.35 6.13 -37.13
N CYS A 258 10.39 6.67 -37.89
CA CYS A 258 10.69 7.20 -39.23
C CYS A 258 11.83 8.21 -39.11
N SER A 259 12.86 7.98 -39.93
CA SER A 259 13.96 8.92 -40.16
C SER A 259 13.47 10.21 -40.81
#